data_AF-A0A9P8IF69-F1
#
_entry.id   AF-A0A9P8IF69-F1
#
_cell.length_a   1.000
_cell.length_b   1.000
_cell.length_c   1.000
_cell.angle_alpha   90.00
_cell.angle_beta   90.00
_cell.angle_gamma   90.00
#
_symmetry.space_group_name_H-M   'P 1'
#
loop_
_entity.id
_entity.type
_entity.pdbx_description
1 polymer ?
#
loop_
_entity_poly.entity_id
_entity_poly.type
_entity_poly.pdbx_seq_one_letter_code
_entity_poly.pdbx_strand_id
1 'polypeptide(L)'
;MFSTTIQIQTLILSSASRPVDEVINSMLDGHSDNEVYDILKAILSTGIEHDEQVSEIIRAAWSKLLSTGCWHSFFPDEHTLKTTFQYNEAIKPAIDRLANQDRNIMASIRAITTRWRVPLQDLFLPELRPTTWSRPVTRALATLAGQVPNRVVVVTLIRQVNEKRIRSRLSNSKQKTCIMPADIVEAS
;
A
#
# COMPACT_ATOMS: atom_id res chain seq x y z
N MET A 1 -8.94 7.51 -17.96
CA MET A 1 -8.71 7.14 -16.55
C MET A 1 -7.27 6.70 -16.40
N PHE A 2 -6.40 7.58 -15.91
CA PHE A 2 -5.00 7.25 -15.66
C PHE A 2 -4.90 6.36 -14.42
N SER A 3 -4.09 5.31 -14.50
CA SER A 3 -3.89 4.39 -13.38
C SER A 3 -3.15 5.10 -12.24
N THR A 4 -3.64 5.00 -11.02
CA THR A 4 -3.10 5.65 -9.81
C THR A 4 -1.62 5.35 -9.56
N THR A 5 -1.17 4.15 -9.91
CA THR A 5 0.26 3.76 -9.82
C THR A 5 1.15 4.54 -10.78
N ILE A 6 0.60 4.99 -11.93
CA ILE A 6 1.34 5.80 -12.91
C ILE A 6 1.58 7.19 -12.32
N GLN A 7 0.63 7.74 -11.56
CA GLN A 7 0.69 9.09 -11.02
C GLN A 7 1.86 9.30 -10.05
N ILE A 8 2.13 8.34 -9.15
CA ILE A 8 3.20 8.52 -8.16
C ILE A 8 4.60 8.32 -8.74
N GLN A 9 4.77 7.39 -9.69
CA GLN A 9 6.04 7.21 -10.38
C GLN A 9 6.37 8.43 -11.23
N THR A 10 5.37 9.00 -11.91
CA THR A 10 5.50 10.27 -12.63
C THR A 10 5.86 11.40 -11.67
N LEU A 11 5.20 11.52 -10.50
CA LEU A 11 5.55 12.52 -9.49
C LEU A 11 7.00 12.39 -9.01
N ILE A 12 7.45 11.17 -8.69
CA ILE A 12 8.83 10.90 -8.26
C ILE A 12 9.82 11.32 -9.37
N LEU A 13 9.59 10.90 -10.61
CA LEU A 13 10.48 11.22 -11.73
C LEU A 13 10.48 12.71 -12.08
N SER A 14 9.31 13.36 -12.05
CA SER A 14 9.18 14.80 -12.37
C SER A 14 9.73 15.71 -11.27
N SER A 15 9.65 15.27 -10.01
CA SER A 15 10.23 15.99 -8.86
C SER A 15 11.77 15.99 -8.83
N ALA A 16 12.41 15.13 -9.63
CA ALA A 16 13.87 15.10 -9.73
C ALA A 16 14.45 16.38 -10.37
N SER A 17 13.64 17.10 -11.16
CA SER A 17 14.07 18.28 -11.92
C SER A 17 13.30 19.54 -11.57
N ARG A 18 12.26 19.46 -10.73
CA ARG A 18 11.36 20.57 -10.40
C ARG A 18 10.86 20.50 -8.95
N PRO A 19 10.52 21.63 -8.33
CA PRO A 19 9.83 21.65 -7.03
C PRO A 19 8.54 20.82 -7.06
N VAL A 20 8.31 20.01 -6.01
CA VAL A 20 7.17 19.06 -5.94
C VAL A 20 5.83 19.76 -6.02
N ASP A 21 5.72 20.94 -5.41
CA ASP A 21 4.55 21.81 -5.43
C ASP A 21 4.19 22.28 -6.84
N GLU A 22 5.18 22.65 -7.66
CA GLU A 22 4.92 22.98 -9.07
C GLU A 22 4.43 21.79 -9.88
N VAL A 23 4.99 20.59 -9.63
CA VAL A 23 4.57 19.37 -10.33
C VAL A 23 3.12 19.04 -9.95
N ILE A 24 2.77 19.11 -8.67
CA ILE A 24 1.40 18.90 -8.19
C ILE A 24 0.47 19.94 -8.81
N ASN A 25 0.81 21.24 -8.76
CA ASN A 25 -0.03 22.28 -9.33
C ASN A 25 -0.26 22.08 -10.83
N SER A 26 0.78 21.71 -11.59
CA SER A 26 0.64 21.42 -13.02
C SER A 26 -0.22 20.18 -13.32
N MET A 27 -0.28 19.24 -12.38
CA MET A 27 -1.09 18.03 -12.49
C MET A 27 -2.56 18.28 -12.13
N LEU A 28 -2.83 19.30 -11.30
CA LEU A 28 -4.18 19.71 -10.90
C LEU A 28 -4.79 20.76 -11.83
N ASP A 29 -3.97 21.40 -12.68
CA ASP A 29 -4.43 22.43 -13.60
C ASP A 29 -5.49 21.90 -14.58
N GLY A 30 -6.56 22.67 -14.76
CA GLY A 30 -7.69 22.31 -15.61
C GLY A 30 -8.66 21.25 -15.05
N HIS A 31 -8.49 20.79 -13.82
CA HIS A 31 -9.42 19.88 -13.14
C HIS A 31 -10.47 20.62 -12.29
N SER A 32 -11.66 20.04 -12.14
CA SER A 32 -12.68 20.53 -11.21
C SER A 32 -12.35 20.18 -9.75
N ASP A 33 -12.94 20.88 -8.78
CA ASP A 33 -12.68 20.65 -7.34
C ASP A 33 -12.87 19.20 -6.90
N ASN A 34 -13.90 18.52 -7.42
CA ASN A 34 -14.15 17.11 -7.11
C ASN A 34 -13.04 16.20 -7.68
N GLU A 35 -12.58 16.47 -8.91
CA GLU A 35 -11.48 15.71 -9.52
C GLU A 35 -10.15 15.99 -8.81
N VAL A 36 -9.89 17.23 -8.43
CA VAL A 36 -8.72 17.62 -7.63
C VAL A 36 -8.70 16.86 -6.31
N TYR A 37 -9.83 16.81 -5.59
CA TYR A 37 -9.96 16.06 -4.35
C TYR A 37 -9.65 14.57 -4.57
N ASP A 38 -10.24 13.96 -5.60
CA ASP A 38 -10.02 12.56 -5.92
C ASP A 38 -8.56 12.26 -6.29
N ILE A 39 -7.92 13.14 -7.08
CA ILE A 39 -6.51 13.04 -7.45
C ILE A 39 -5.61 13.14 -6.21
N LEU A 40 -5.83 14.12 -5.35
CA LEU A 40 -5.04 14.29 -4.13
C LEU A 40 -5.21 13.13 -3.16
N LYS A 41 -6.45 12.66 -2.97
CA LYS A 41 -6.75 11.46 -2.16
C LYS A 41 -6.05 10.23 -2.72
N ALA A 42 -6.05 10.07 -4.03
CA ALA A 42 -5.34 9.02 -4.74
C ALA A 42 -3.82 9.09 -4.53
N ILE A 43 -3.20 10.26 -4.68
CA ILE A 43 -1.77 10.49 -4.44
C ILE A 43 -1.40 10.13 -3.00
N LEU A 44 -2.15 10.64 -2.01
CA LEU A 44 -1.90 10.39 -0.60
C LEU A 44 -2.02 8.90 -0.25
N SER A 45 -3.08 8.24 -0.74
CA SER A 45 -3.30 6.81 -0.49
C SER A 45 -2.20 5.95 -1.11
N THR A 46 -1.82 6.26 -2.35
CA THR A 46 -0.77 5.56 -3.08
C THR A 46 0.60 5.82 -2.44
N GLY A 47 0.87 7.04 -1.95
CA GLY A 47 2.11 7.38 -1.25
C GLY A 47 2.31 6.61 0.04
N ILE A 48 1.23 6.42 0.82
CA ILE A 48 1.27 5.59 2.02
C ILE A 48 1.59 4.13 1.67
N GLU A 49 0.97 3.57 0.62
CA GLU A 49 1.26 2.20 0.17
C GLU A 49 2.70 2.03 -0.33
N HIS A 50 3.22 3.03 -1.07
CA HIS A 50 4.60 3.01 -1.53
C HIS A 50 5.61 3.16 -0.39
N ASP A 51 5.35 4.00 0.63
CA ASP A 51 6.21 4.09 1.83
C ASP A 51 6.25 2.76 2.60
N GLU A 52 5.12 2.06 2.70
CA GLU A 52 5.04 0.71 3.28
C GLU A 52 5.91 -0.29 2.49
N GLN A 53 5.77 -0.33 1.17
CA GLN A 53 6.55 -1.22 0.30
C GLN A 53 8.05 -0.90 0.34
N VAL A 54 8.43 0.38 0.32
CA VAL A 54 9.82 0.81 0.41
C VAL A 54 10.43 0.41 1.76
N SER A 55 9.68 0.59 2.86
CA SER A 55 10.14 0.17 4.19
C SER A 55 10.34 -1.35 4.28
N GLU A 56 9.46 -2.14 3.66
CA GLU A 56 9.61 -3.60 3.60
C GLU A 56 10.83 -4.02 2.76
N ILE A 57 11.06 -3.37 1.61
CA ILE A 57 12.23 -3.60 0.75
C ILE A 57 13.52 -3.28 1.52
N ILE A 58 13.57 -2.13 2.21
CA ILE A 58 14.74 -1.74 3.02
C ILE A 58 15.01 -2.78 4.09
N ARG A 59 13.98 -3.22 4.83
CA ARG A 59 14.11 -4.26 5.86
C ARG A 59 14.64 -5.57 5.27
N ALA A 60 14.07 -6.02 4.16
CA ALA A 60 14.46 -7.27 3.50
C ALA A 60 15.90 -7.18 2.97
N ALA A 61 16.27 -6.08 2.32
CA ALA A 61 17.62 -5.84 1.83
C ALA A 61 18.65 -5.80 2.97
N TRP A 62 18.35 -5.07 4.05
CA TRP A 62 19.21 -5.01 5.23
C TRP A 62 19.39 -6.38 5.90
N SER A 63 18.29 -7.12 6.09
CA SER A 63 18.35 -8.48 6.62
C SER A 63 19.14 -9.42 5.71
N LYS A 64 19.01 -9.26 4.38
CA LYS A 64 19.75 -10.06 3.42
C LYS A 64 21.24 -9.74 3.47
N LEU A 65 21.59 -8.46 3.52
CA LEU A 65 22.97 -7.98 3.67
C LEU A 65 23.62 -8.63 4.90
N LEU A 66 22.98 -8.57 6.07
CA LEU A 66 23.50 -9.17 7.29
C LEU A 66 23.63 -10.70 7.19
N SER A 67 22.58 -11.39 6.70
CA SER A 67 22.56 -12.86 6.66
C SER A 67 23.49 -13.49 5.64
N THR A 68 23.80 -12.82 4.54
CA THR A 68 24.74 -13.34 3.53
C THR A 68 26.20 -13.10 3.89
N GLY A 69 26.49 -12.17 4.82
CA GLY A 69 27.86 -11.80 5.17
C GLY A 69 28.67 -11.19 4.02
N CYS A 70 28.02 -10.80 2.91
CA CYS A 70 28.72 -10.26 1.74
C CYS A 70 29.41 -8.91 2.00
N TRP A 71 29.13 -8.30 3.15
CA TRP A 71 29.74 -7.06 3.61
C TRP A 71 31.10 -7.26 4.30
N HIS A 72 31.44 -8.47 4.75
CA HIS A 72 32.67 -8.72 5.52
C HIS A 72 33.97 -8.37 4.77
N SER A 73 33.95 -8.40 3.44
CA SER A 73 35.08 -7.96 2.60
C SER A 73 35.22 -6.44 2.49
N PHE A 74 34.17 -5.69 2.83
CA PHE A 74 34.11 -4.24 2.68
C PHE A 74 34.21 -3.51 4.03
N PHE A 75 33.79 -4.15 5.12
CA PHE A 75 33.76 -3.56 6.45
C PHE A 75 34.35 -4.53 7.48
N PRO A 76 35.16 -4.03 8.43
CA PRO A 76 35.83 -4.86 9.43
C PRO A 76 34.86 -5.47 10.45
N ASP A 77 33.74 -4.80 10.72
CA ASP A 77 32.72 -5.23 11.68
C ASP A 77 31.34 -4.65 11.34
N GLU A 78 30.30 -5.19 11.98
CA GLU A 78 28.91 -4.76 11.76
C GLU A 78 28.68 -3.32 12.25
N HIS A 79 29.45 -2.85 13.23
CA HIS A 79 29.33 -1.49 13.74
C HIS A 79 29.73 -0.47 12.67
N THR A 80 30.85 -0.71 12.00
CA THR A 80 31.35 0.10 10.89
C THR A 80 30.36 0.10 9.73
N LEU A 81 29.83 -1.06 9.37
CA LEU A 81 28.76 -1.18 8.38
C LEU A 81 27.54 -0.31 8.75
N LYS A 82 27.03 -0.43 9.98
CA LYS A 82 25.89 0.36 10.47
C LYS A 82 26.15 1.86 10.40
N THR A 83 27.34 2.30 10.79
CA THR A 83 27.73 3.71 10.74
C THR A 83 27.82 4.21 9.29
N THR A 84 28.42 3.44 8.38
CA THR A 84 28.51 3.82 6.95
C THR A 84 27.14 3.99 6.30
N PHE A 85 26.19 3.10 6.62
CA PHE A 85 24.83 3.18 6.08
C PHE A 85 23.89 4.07 6.91
N GLN A 86 24.42 4.81 7.90
CA GLN A 86 23.62 5.67 8.80
C GLN A 86 22.42 4.90 9.36
N TYR A 87 22.68 3.70 9.89
CA TYR A 87 21.64 2.75 10.24
C TYR A 87 20.61 3.36 11.21
N ASN A 88 21.05 4.15 12.19
CA ASN A 88 20.15 4.72 13.19
C ASN A 88 19.26 5.83 12.63
N GLU A 89 19.76 6.59 11.65
CA GLU A 89 19.10 7.76 11.07
C GLU A 89 18.23 7.40 9.86
N ALA A 90 18.66 6.45 9.03
CA ALA A 90 18.03 6.14 7.74
C ALA A 90 17.29 4.80 7.72
N ILE A 91 17.91 3.73 8.24
CA ILE A 91 17.42 2.35 8.05
C ILE A 91 16.49 1.93 9.20
N LYS A 92 16.95 2.08 10.44
CA LYS A 92 16.22 1.72 11.66
C LYS A 92 14.84 2.40 11.71
N PRO A 93 14.67 3.71 11.38
CA PRO A 93 13.35 4.32 11.41
C PRO A 93 12.39 3.74 10.36
N ALA A 94 12.89 3.29 9.20
CA ALA A 94 12.06 2.60 8.21
C ALA A 94 11.61 1.22 8.73
N ILE A 95 12.53 0.46 9.34
CA ILE A 95 12.23 -0.85 9.95
C ILE A 95 11.25 -0.71 11.12
N ASP A 96 11.45 0.26 12.01
CA ASP A 96 10.60 0.50 13.18
C ASP A 96 9.19 0.95 12.78
N ARG A 97 9.08 1.77 11.71
CA ARG A 97 7.78 2.15 11.12
C ARG A 97 7.01 0.92 10.67
N LEU A 98 7.67 -0.03 10.01
CA LEU A 98 7.06 -1.29 9.59
C LEU A 98 6.55 -2.10 10.78
N ALA A 99 7.34 -2.24 11.84
CA ALA A 99 6.91 -2.97 13.05
C ALA A 99 5.66 -2.34 13.71
N ASN A 100 5.57 -1.01 13.73
CA ASN A 100 4.37 -0.32 14.20
C ASN A 100 3.18 -0.46 13.23
N GLN A 101 3.43 -0.51 11.92
CA GLN A 101 2.40 -0.79 10.91
C GLN A 101 1.84 -2.21 11.07
N ASP A 102 2.69 -3.22 11.26
CA ASP A 102 2.29 -4.61 11.49
C ASP A 102 1.37 -4.73 12.71
N ARG A 103 1.70 -4.05 13.82
CA ARG A 103 0.84 -4.01 15.01
C ARG A 103 -0.55 -3.44 14.72
N ASN A 104 -0.61 -2.38 13.92
CA ASN A 104 -1.87 -1.75 13.51
C ASN A 104 -2.68 -2.66 12.58
N ILE A 105 -2.04 -3.31 11.61
CA ILE A 105 -2.66 -4.29 10.72
C ILE A 105 -3.26 -5.43 11.56
N MET A 106 -2.49 -5.98 12.50
CA MET A 106 -2.97 -7.05 13.39
C MET A 106 -4.14 -6.59 14.27
N ALA A 107 -4.13 -5.34 14.75
CA ALA A 107 -5.27 -4.79 15.47
C ALA A 107 -6.52 -4.69 14.59
N SER A 108 -6.38 -4.24 13.34
CA SER A 108 -7.47 -4.19 12.37
C SER A 108 -7.99 -5.59 12.03
N ILE A 109 -7.12 -6.56 11.79
CA ILE A 109 -7.49 -7.96 11.54
C ILE A 109 -8.28 -8.51 12.73
N ARG A 110 -7.81 -8.31 13.97
CA ARG A 110 -8.54 -8.72 15.18
C ARG A 110 -9.92 -8.09 15.25
N ALA A 111 -10.05 -6.79 14.96
CA ALA A 111 -11.35 -6.12 14.97
C ALA A 111 -12.32 -6.71 13.94
N ILE A 112 -11.85 -6.98 12.72
CA ILE A 112 -12.62 -7.65 11.66
C ILE A 112 -13.09 -9.02 12.14
N THR A 113 -12.16 -9.86 12.62
CA THR A 113 -12.48 -11.22 13.06
C THR A 113 -13.45 -11.24 14.23
N THR A 114 -13.32 -10.33 15.18
CA THR A 114 -14.27 -10.22 16.31
C THR A 114 -15.68 -9.84 15.83
N ARG A 115 -15.79 -8.89 14.89
CA ARG A 115 -17.09 -8.38 14.42
C ARG A 115 -17.79 -9.35 13.49
N TRP A 116 -17.06 -9.93 12.54
CA TRP A 116 -17.62 -10.84 11.54
C TRP A 116 -17.56 -12.31 11.93
N ARG A 117 -16.87 -12.64 13.04
CA ARG A 117 -16.68 -14.02 13.55
C ARG A 117 -16.04 -14.98 12.55
N VAL A 118 -15.30 -14.44 11.59
CA VAL A 118 -14.58 -15.18 10.56
C VAL A 118 -13.18 -14.57 10.43
N PRO A 119 -12.11 -15.38 10.36
CA PRO A 119 -10.77 -14.87 10.10
C PRO A 119 -10.70 -14.13 8.76
N LEU A 120 -9.93 -13.03 8.70
CA LEU A 120 -9.86 -12.21 7.47
C LEU A 120 -9.40 -13.04 6.26
N GLN A 121 -8.44 -13.95 6.46
CA GLN A 121 -7.98 -14.84 5.40
C GLN A 121 -9.10 -15.72 4.85
N ASP A 122 -10.12 -16.08 5.62
CA ASP A 122 -11.18 -16.98 5.18
C ASP A 122 -12.37 -16.23 4.57
N LEU A 123 -12.36 -14.90 4.63
CA LEU A 123 -13.47 -14.07 4.21
C LEU A 123 -13.62 -13.99 2.68
N PHE A 124 -12.50 -14.10 1.96
CA PHE A 124 -12.44 -13.95 0.50
C PHE A 124 -11.85 -15.20 -0.16
N LEU A 125 -12.20 -15.46 -1.41
CA LEU A 125 -11.58 -16.52 -2.21
C LEU A 125 -10.09 -16.22 -2.47
N PRO A 126 -9.20 -17.24 -2.49
CA PRO A 126 -7.76 -17.04 -2.66
C PRO A 126 -7.38 -16.16 -3.86
N GLU A 127 -8.13 -16.25 -4.95
CA GLU A 127 -7.88 -15.53 -6.20
C GLU A 127 -8.14 -14.02 -6.10
N LEU A 128 -8.91 -13.59 -5.09
CA LEU A 128 -9.29 -12.19 -4.86
C LEU A 128 -8.48 -11.55 -3.71
N ARG A 129 -7.77 -12.37 -2.93
CA ARG A 129 -6.94 -11.89 -1.82
C ARG A 129 -5.73 -11.14 -2.37
N PRO A 130 -5.36 -10.00 -1.80
CA PRO A 130 -4.06 -9.41 -2.09
C PRO A 130 -2.95 -10.34 -1.54
N THR A 131 -1.78 -10.33 -2.19
CA THR A 131 -0.61 -11.10 -1.73
C THR A 131 -0.19 -10.71 -0.31
N THR A 132 -0.31 -9.43 0.02
CA THR A 132 -0.10 -8.89 1.36
C THR A 132 -1.26 -7.97 1.73
N TRP A 133 -1.70 -8.02 2.99
CA TRP A 133 -2.74 -7.14 3.51
C TRP A 133 -2.14 -5.81 3.93
N SER A 134 -2.29 -4.76 3.12
CA SER A 134 -1.78 -3.43 3.48
C SER A 134 -2.58 -2.79 4.61
N ARG A 135 -1.98 -1.81 5.30
CA ARG A 135 -2.66 -1.07 6.37
C ARG A 135 -3.92 -0.34 5.90
N PRO A 136 -3.93 0.31 4.71
CA PRO A 136 -5.14 0.96 4.21
C PRO A 136 -6.28 -0.03 3.97
N VAL A 137 -6.01 -1.20 3.36
CA VAL A 137 -7.01 -2.24 3.11
C VAL A 137 -7.60 -2.75 4.42
N THR A 138 -6.75 -3.13 5.38
CA THR A 138 -7.20 -3.71 6.65
C THR A 138 -7.93 -2.70 7.52
N ARG A 139 -7.53 -1.43 7.52
CA ARG A 139 -8.27 -0.36 8.21
C ARG A 139 -9.64 -0.13 7.58
N ALA A 140 -9.72 -0.03 6.26
CA ALA A 140 -10.99 0.17 5.56
C ALA A 140 -11.96 -1.01 5.84
N LEU A 141 -11.46 -2.25 5.78
CA LEU A 141 -12.26 -3.44 6.11
C LEU A 141 -12.69 -3.45 7.59
N ALA A 142 -11.83 -3.03 8.51
CA ALA A 142 -12.17 -2.96 9.92
C ALA A 142 -13.28 -1.93 10.19
N THR A 143 -13.24 -0.76 9.53
CA THR A 143 -14.32 0.24 9.59
C THR A 143 -15.61 -0.35 9.05
N LEU A 144 -15.57 -0.94 7.85
CA LEU A 144 -16.73 -1.55 7.20
C LEU A 144 -17.33 -2.68 8.04
N ALA A 145 -16.49 -3.47 8.72
CA ALA A 145 -16.95 -4.52 9.62
C ALA A 145 -17.75 -4.02 10.82
N GLY A 146 -17.59 -2.74 11.19
CA GLY A 146 -18.41 -2.09 12.21
C GLY A 146 -19.80 -1.67 11.73
N GLN A 147 -20.02 -1.63 10.41
CA GLN A 147 -21.20 -1.02 9.80
C GLN A 147 -22.05 -2.06 9.04
N VAL A 148 -21.40 -3.02 8.37
CA VAL A 148 -22.04 -3.91 7.41
C VAL A 148 -21.73 -5.38 7.75
N PRO A 149 -22.72 -6.30 7.68
CA PRO A 149 -22.48 -7.73 7.82
C PRO A 149 -21.57 -8.29 6.72
N ASN A 150 -20.68 -9.22 7.07
CA ASN A 150 -19.70 -9.83 6.15
C ASN A 150 -20.30 -10.31 4.81
N ARG A 151 -21.45 -10.99 4.83
CA ARG A 151 -22.09 -11.54 3.63
C ARG A 151 -22.36 -10.49 2.56
N VAL A 152 -22.74 -9.28 2.98
CA VAL A 152 -23.05 -8.18 2.07
C VAL A 152 -21.75 -7.62 1.49
N VAL A 153 -20.76 -7.39 2.34
CA VAL A 153 -19.43 -6.88 1.95
C VAL A 153 -18.74 -7.80 0.97
N VAL A 154 -18.71 -9.10 1.27
CA VAL A 154 -18.04 -10.10 0.43
C VAL A 154 -18.69 -10.15 -0.95
N VAL A 155 -20.03 -10.17 -1.04
CA VAL A 155 -20.74 -10.16 -2.32
C VAL A 155 -20.45 -8.87 -3.11
N THR A 156 -20.52 -7.71 -2.47
CA THR A 156 -20.28 -6.41 -3.13
C THR A 156 -18.85 -6.29 -3.65
N LEU A 157 -17.86 -6.64 -2.82
CA LEU A 157 -16.45 -6.57 -3.20
C LEU A 157 -16.10 -7.58 -4.30
N ILE A 158 -16.61 -8.83 -4.22
CA ILE A 158 -16.43 -9.82 -5.27
C ILE A 158 -17.00 -9.29 -6.60
N ARG A 159 -18.19 -8.68 -6.57
CA ARG A 159 -18.82 -8.10 -7.76
C ARG A 159 -17.96 -6.98 -8.35
N GLN A 160 -17.54 -6.02 -7.54
CA GLN A 160 -16.74 -4.87 -7.99
C GLN A 160 -15.39 -5.30 -8.58
N VAL A 161 -14.68 -6.22 -7.93
CA VAL A 161 -13.40 -6.75 -8.45
C VAL A 161 -13.60 -7.48 -9.77
N ASN A 162 -14.68 -8.26 -9.90
CA ASN A 162 -15.01 -8.94 -11.17
C ASN A 162 -15.39 -7.98 -12.29
N GLU A 163 -16.17 -6.92 -12.01
CA GLU A 163 -16.51 -5.89 -12.99
C GLU A 163 -15.27 -5.12 -13.47
N LYS A 164 -14.33 -4.81 -12.56
CA LYS A 164 -13.03 -4.21 -12.91
C LYS A 164 -12.20 -5.18 -13.75
N ARG A 165 -12.21 -6.47 -13.43
CA ARG A 165 -11.54 -7.52 -14.22
C ARG A 165 -12.09 -7.59 -15.65
N ILE A 166 -13.41 -7.59 -15.84
CA ILE A 166 -14.03 -7.61 -17.18
C ILE A 166 -13.64 -6.36 -17.96
N ARG A 167 -13.70 -5.17 -17.34
CA ARG A 167 -13.30 -3.91 -17.97
C ARG A 167 -11.82 -3.87 -18.36
N SER A 168 -10.93 -4.37 -17.51
CA SER A 168 -9.48 -4.41 -17.79
C SER A 168 -9.12 -5.32 -18.98
N ARG A 169 -9.83 -6.45 -19.12
CA ARG A 169 -9.68 -7.37 -20.27
C ARG A 169 -10.11 -6.72 -21.58
N LEU A 170 -11.14 -5.89 -21.55
CA LEU A 170 -11.62 -5.16 -22.72
C LEU A 170 -10.68 -4.02 -23.12
N SER A 171 -9.89 -3.47 -22.18
CA SER A 171 -8.99 -2.33 -22.43
C SER A 171 -7.51 -2.71 -22.63
N ASN A 172 -7.15 -3.99 -22.74
CA ASN A 172 -5.77 -4.50 -22.78
C ASN A 172 -4.86 -3.95 -21.64
N SER A 173 -5.45 -3.56 -20.50
CA SER A 173 -4.72 -3.00 -19.36
C SER A 173 -4.47 -4.08 -18.30
N LYS A 174 -3.23 -4.18 -17.80
CA LYS A 174 -2.87 -5.05 -16.68
C LYS A 174 -3.29 -4.40 -15.35
N GLN A 175 -4.58 -4.35 -15.05
CA GLN A 175 -5.04 -3.99 -13.70
C GLN A 175 -4.91 -5.19 -12.75
N LYS A 176 -4.49 -4.93 -11.50
CA LYS A 176 -4.40 -5.94 -10.43
C LYS A 176 -5.81 -6.46 -10.10
N THR A 177 -5.94 -7.77 -9.96
CA THR A 177 -7.22 -8.49 -9.76
C THR A 177 -7.53 -8.78 -8.28
N CYS A 178 -6.96 -8.03 -7.35
CA CYS A 178 -7.15 -8.21 -5.91
C CYS A 178 -7.88 -7.02 -5.29
N ILE A 179 -8.44 -7.22 -4.10
CA ILE A 179 -9.12 -6.16 -3.34
C ILE A 179 -8.14 -5.04 -3.00
N MET A 180 -8.52 -3.81 -3.34
CA MET A 180 -7.80 -2.58 -3.05
C MET A 180 -8.60 -1.72 -2.04
N PRO A 181 -7.97 -0.75 -1.34
CA PRO A 181 -8.67 0.13 -0.40
C PRO A 181 -9.85 0.88 -1.04
N ALA A 182 -9.69 1.28 -2.31
CA ALA A 182 -10.71 1.97 -3.08
C ALA A 182 -11.99 1.14 -3.23
N ASP A 183 -11.88 -0.19 -3.42
CA ASP A 183 -13.03 -1.09 -3.53
C ASP A 183 -13.84 -1.12 -2.22
N ILE A 184 -13.15 -1.01 -1.09
CA ILE A 184 -13.76 -1.08 0.24
C ILE A 184 -14.51 0.20 0.59
N VAL A 185 -13.99 1.36 0.17
CA VAL A 185 -14.67 2.66 0.34
C VAL A 185 -15.90 2.77 -0.54
N GLU A 186 -15.90 2.18 -1.73
CA GLU A 186 -17.09 2.10 -2.60
C GLU A 186 -18.15 1.12 -2.08
N ALA A 187 -17.80 0.24 -1.13
CA ALA A 187 -18.69 -0.80 -0.58
C ALA A 187 -19.30 -0.44 0.79
N SER A 188 -18.90 0.69 1.40
CA SER A 188 -19.48 1.25 2.63
C SER A 188 -20.79 2.01 2.41
#